data_AF-A0A643K5A2-F1
#
_entry.id   AF-A0A643K5A2-F1
#
_cell.length_a   1.000
_cell.length_b   1.000
_cell.length_c   1.000
_cell.angle_alpha   90.00
_cell.angle_beta   90.00
_cell.angle_gamma   90.00
#
_symmetry.space_group_name_H-M   'P 1'
#
loop_
_entity.id
_entity.type
_entity.pdbx_description
1 polymer ?
#
loop_
_entity_poly.entity_id
_entity_poly.type
_entity_poly.pdbx_seq_one_letter_code
_entity_poly.pdbx_strand_id
1 'polypeptide(L)'
;MRDLIAILSEIRLGEETSLIVKPPNRPDDRDDVDATLIQATPPYLFDDGELVYQIVEDDDRYEVLASNDETGSSRTLGELRAVVNMSA
;
A
#
# COMPACT_ATOMS: atom_id res chain seq x y z
N MET A 1 15.18 2.33 -2.65
CA MET A 1 13.82 2.80 -2.97
C MET A 1 13.34 2.41 -4.37
N ARG A 2 14.21 2.39 -5.40
CA ARG A 2 13.92 1.83 -6.73
C ARG A 2 13.29 0.43 -6.74
N ASP A 3 13.63 -0.41 -5.75
CA ASP A 3 13.04 -1.75 -5.61
C ASP A 3 11.52 -1.73 -5.41
N LEU A 4 10.97 -0.78 -4.62
CA LEU A 4 9.53 -0.76 -4.33
C LEU A 4 8.70 -0.43 -5.58
N ILE A 5 9.13 0.54 -6.39
CA ILE A 5 8.45 0.85 -7.66
C ILE A 5 8.52 -0.34 -8.61
N ALA A 6 9.70 -0.98 -8.71
CA ALA A 6 9.86 -2.14 -9.58
C ALA A 6 8.86 -3.24 -9.18
N ILE A 7 8.81 -3.59 -7.89
CA ILE A 7 7.86 -4.58 -7.37
C ILE A 7 6.41 -4.14 -7.62
N LEU A 8 6.04 -2.90 -7.29
CA LEU A 8 4.69 -2.38 -7.52
C LEU A 8 4.28 -2.40 -8.99
N SER A 9 5.23 -2.17 -9.89
CA SER A 9 5.00 -2.20 -11.34
C SER A 9 4.94 -3.62 -11.91
N GLU A 10 5.37 -4.64 -11.17
CA GLU A 10 5.28 -6.05 -11.57
C GLU A 10 3.95 -6.71 -11.17
N ILE A 11 3.26 -6.15 -10.17
CA ILE A 11 1.95 -6.63 -9.72
C ILE A 11 0.87 -6.33 -10.76
N ARG A 12 0.08 -7.33 -11.09
CA ARG A 12 -1.03 -7.21 -12.04
C ARG A 12 -2.30 -6.79 -11.32
N LEU A 13 -3.14 -6.09 -12.07
CA LEU A 13 -4.46 -5.70 -11.60
C LEU A 13 -5.28 -6.94 -11.22
N GLY A 14 -5.85 -6.93 -10.02
CA GLY A 14 -6.59 -8.05 -9.43
C GLY A 14 -5.74 -9.05 -8.64
N GLU A 15 -4.43 -8.84 -8.49
CA GLU A 15 -3.58 -9.71 -7.65
C GLU A 15 -3.63 -9.29 -6.18
N GLU A 16 -3.72 -10.30 -5.31
CA GLU A 16 -3.62 -10.14 -3.86
C GLU A 16 -2.16 -9.92 -3.47
N THR A 17 -1.94 -8.88 -2.67
CA THR A 17 -0.61 -8.38 -2.30
C THR A 17 -0.62 -8.00 -0.83
N SER A 18 0.44 -8.38 -0.12
CA SER A 18 0.67 -7.94 1.25
C SER A 18 1.57 -6.70 1.27
N LEU A 19 1.04 -5.61 1.81
CA LEU A 19 1.74 -4.34 2.02
C LEU A 19 2.33 -4.32 3.43
N ILE A 20 3.65 -4.26 3.53
CA ILE A 20 4.35 -4.21 4.81
C ILE A 20 4.54 -2.75 5.19
N VAL A 21 3.74 -2.26 6.15
CA VAL A 21 3.69 -0.85 6.55
C VAL A 21 4.35 -0.67 7.91
N LYS A 22 5.14 0.39 8.03
CA LYS A 22 5.73 0.83 9.30
C LYS A 22 4.92 2.00 9.87
N PRO A 23 4.22 1.81 11.00
CA PRO A 23 3.42 2.87 11.59
C PRO A 23 4.30 4.00 12.15
N PRO A 24 3.87 5.27 12.03
CA PRO A 24 4.64 6.41 12.52
C PRO A 24 4.83 6.40 14.04
N ASN A 25 3.86 5.85 14.78
CA ASN A 25 3.86 5.81 16.25
C ASN A 25 4.42 4.50 16.85
N ARG A 26 4.76 3.51 16.01
CA ARG A 26 5.27 2.20 16.45
C ARG A 26 6.45 1.76 15.58
N PRO A 27 7.66 2.33 15.79
CA PRO A 27 8.79 2.12 14.88
C PRO A 27 9.43 0.72 14.97
N ASP A 28 9.20 -0.02 16.06
CA ASP A 28 9.63 -1.41 16.25
C ASP A 28 8.60 -2.43 15.74
N ASP A 29 7.42 -1.97 15.34
CA ASP A 29 6.30 -2.78 14.90
C ASP A 29 6.15 -2.66 13.38
N ARG A 30 5.47 -3.64 12.78
CA ARG A 30 5.05 -3.61 11.38
C ARG A 30 3.60 -4.07 11.31
N ASP A 31 2.83 -3.39 10.48
CA ASP A 31 1.48 -3.83 10.13
C ASP A 31 1.57 -4.42 8.71
N ASP A 32 1.17 -5.68 8.59
CA ASP A 32 1.05 -6.38 7.33
C ASP A 32 -0.42 -6.23 6.87
N VAL A 33 -0.62 -5.63 5.70
CA VAL A 33 -1.95 -5.33 5.14
C VAL A 33 -2.13 -6.10 3.85
N ASP A 34 -2.98 -7.11 3.87
CA ASP A 34 -3.33 -7.88 2.68
C ASP A 34 -4.42 -7.12 1.91
N ALA A 35 -4.21 -6.88 0.62
CA ALA A 35 -5.16 -6.17 -0.22
C ALA A 35 -4.95 -6.49 -1.70
N THR A 36 -6.00 -6.35 -2.49
CA THR A 36 -5.99 -6.62 -3.93
C THR A 36 -5.67 -5.36 -4.72
N LEU A 37 -4.73 -5.42 -5.67
CA LEU A 37 -4.43 -4.26 -6.51
C LEU A 37 -5.62 -3.94 -7.45
N ILE A 38 -6.25 -2.79 -7.25
CA ILE A 38 -7.36 -2.30 -8.07
C ILE A 38 -6.94 -1.20 -9.06
N GLN A 39 -5.78 -0.56 -8.85
CA GLN A 39 -5.21 0.41 -9.79
C GLN A 39 -3.69 0.28 -9.88
N ALA A 40 -3.20 -0.16 -11.04
CA ALA A 40 -1.77 -0.39 -11.32
C ALA A 40 -1.01 0.84 -11.83
N THR A 41 -1.59 2.05 -11.72
CA THR A 41 -0.98 3.32 -12.13
C THR A 41 -0.89 4.27 -10.94
N PRO A 42 0.20 5.05 -10.77
CA PRO A 42 0.34 5.98 -9.67
C PRO A 42 -0.80 7.02 -9.62
N PRO A 43 -1.41 7.27 -8.45
CA PRO A 43 -1.15 6.57 -7.19
C PRO A 43 -1.71 5.14 -7.21
N TYR A 44 -0.93 4.15 -6.76
CA TYR A 44 -1.37 2.75 -6.74
C TYR A 44 -2.47 2.57 -5.70
N LEU A 45 -3.53 1.84 -6.06
CA LEU A 45 -4.68 1.60 -5.18
C LEU A 45 -4.86 0.10 -4.94
N PHE A 46 -5.05 -0.25 -3.67
CA PHE A 46 -5.32 -1.60 -3.21
C PHE A 46 -6.62 -1.62 -2.40
N ASP A 47 -7.39 -2.70 -2.51
CA ASP A 47 -8.66 -2.88 -1.82
C ASP A 47 -8.66 -4.19 -1.03
N ASP A 48 -8.98 -4.11 0.25
CA ASP A 48 -9.18 -5.28 1.14
C ASP A 48 -10.68 -5.58 1.36
N GLY A 49 -11.57 -4.89 0.64
CA GLY A 49 -13.02 -5.05 0.76
C GLY A 49 -13.66 -4.23 1.89
N GLU A 50 -12.88 -3.68 2.83
CA GLU A 50 -13.35 -2.69 3.82
C GLU A 50 -12.74 -1.30 3.60
N LEU A 51 -11.46 -1.25 3.23
CA LEU A 51 -10.69 -0.02 3.05
C LEU A 51 -9.93 -0.05 1.73
N VAL A 52 -9.80 1.13 1.13
CA VAL A 52 -8.93 1.36 -0.03
C VAL A 52 -7.63 1.96 0.47
N TYR A 53 -6.53 1.28 0.18
CA TYR A 53 -5.17 1.72 0.48
C TYR A 53 -4.55 2.37 -0.74
N GLN A 54 -4.12 3.61 -0.59
CA GLN A 54 -3.45 4.39 -1.60
C GLN A 54 -1.96 4.50 -1.27
N ILE A 55 -1.10 4.14 -2.22
CA ILE A 55 0.34 4.31 -2.09
C ILE A 55 0.73 5.59 -2.81
N VAL A 56 1.23 6.56 -2.05
CA VAL A 56 1.74 7.84 -2.56
C VAL A 56 3.25 7.92 -2.36
N GLU A 57 3.94 8.55 -3.30
CA GLU A 57 5.36 8.87 -3.16
C GLU A 57 5.49 10.26 -2.51
N ASP A 58 6.22 10.34 -1.40
CA ASP A 58 6.54 11.57 -0.68
C ASP A 58 8.06 11.71 -0.51
N ASP A 59 8.64 12.71 -1.17
CA ASP A 59 10.08 13.07 -1.23
C ASP A 59 11.04 11.92 -1.63
N ASP A 60 11.28 10.98 -0.72
CA ASP A 60 12.12 9.78 -0.89
C ASP A 60 11.54 8.63 -0.05
N ARG A 61 10.20 8.52 0.03
CA ARG A 61 9.45 7.49 0.78
C ARG A 61 8.14 7.17 0.08
N TYR A 62 7.60 5.99 0.39
CA TYR A 62 6.23 5.63 0.04
C TYR A 62 5.38 5.67 1.29
N GLU A 63 4.29 6.41 1.26
CA GLU A 63 3.31 6.42 2.33
C GLU A 63 2.06 5.63 1.90
N VAL A 64 1.51 4.88 2.85
CA VAL A 64 0.25 4.18 2.68
C VAL A 64 -0.84 4.98 3.38
N LEU A 65 -1.83 5.42 2.60
CA LEU A 65 -3.03 6.08 3.08
C LEU A 65 -4.18 5.09 3.04
N ALA A 66 -4.88 4.89 4.16
CA ALA A 66 -6.14 4.15 4.16
C ALA A 66 -7.30 5.13 4.06
N SER A 67 -8.19 4.89 3.11
CA SER A 67 -9.42 5.64 2.91
C SER A 67 -10.60 4.71 3.01
N ASN A 68 -11.62 5.12 3.76
CA ASN A 68 -12.93 4.50 3.67
C ASN A 68 -13.69 5.26 2.58
N ASP A 69 -13.91 4.60 1.45
CA ASP A 69 -14.49 5.17 0.22
C ASP A 69 -15.80 5.93 0.49
N GLU A 70 -16.60 5.49 1.46
CA GLU A 70 -17.90 6.09 1.80
C GLU A 70 -17.80 7.48 2.44
N THR A 71 -16.64 7.84 3.02
CA THR A 71 -16.50 9.09 3.79
C THR A 71 -15.52 10.08 3.17
N GLY A 72 -14.78 9.68 2.12
CA GLY A 72 -13.74 10.49 1.48
C GLY A 72 -12.61 10.94 2.41
N SER A 73 -12.51 10.36 3.62
CA SER A 73 -11.48 10.70 4.61
C SER A 73 -10.36 9.67 4.53
N SER A 74 -9.18 10.13 4.08
CA SER A 74 -7.95 9.34 4.06
C SER A 74 -7.14 9.57 5.34
N ARG A 75 -6.66 8.51 5.97
CA ARG A 75 -5.71 8.56 7.09
C ARG A 75 -4.38 7.92 6.71
N THR A 76 -3.27 8.48 7.15
CA THR A 76 -1.95 7.86 6.97
C THR A 76 -1.81 6.64 7.88
N LEU A 77 -1.54 5.48 7.29
CA LEU A 77 -1.18 4.26 8.01
C LEU A 77 0.31 4.27 8.38
N GLY A 78 1.17 4.68 7.46
CA GLY A 78 2.60 4.79 7.69
C GLY A 78 3.44 4.63 6.42
N GLU A 79 4.72 4.37 6.61
CA GLU A 79 5.70 4.21 5.53
C GLU A 79 5.65 2.78 4.98
N LEU A 80 5.49 2.61 3.67
CA LEU A 80 5.60 1.33 3.00
C LEU A 80 7.08 0.88 2.99
N ARG A 81 7.32 -0.30 3.57
CA ARG A 81 8.66 -0.88 3.69
C ARG A 81 8.94 -1.96 2.66
N ALA A 82 7.92 -2.77 2.37
CA ALA A 82 8.01 -3.88 1.45
C ALA A 82 6.64 -4.20 0.87
N VAL A 83 6.65 -4.90 -0.25
CA VAL A 83 5.46 -5.37 -0.94
C VAL A 83 5.71 -6.82 -1.31
N VAL A 84 4.79 -7.72 -0.95
CA VAL A 84 4.89 -9.15 -1.22
C VAL A 84 3.70 -9.55 -2.07
N ASN A 85 3.97 -9.98 -3.31
CA ASN A 85 2.94 -10.56 -4.14
C ASN A 85 2.64 -11.99 -3.62
N MET A 86 1.39 -12.23 -3.19
CA MET A 86 0.95 -13.53 -2.65
C MET A 86 0.60 -14.53 -3.77
N SER A 87 0.48 -14.06 -5.00
CA SER A 87 0.06 -14.84 -6.17
C SER A 87 1.24 -15.40 -7.00
N ALA A 88 2.48 -15.16 -6.56
CA ALA A 88 3.72 -15.54 -7.26
C ALA A 88 4.19 -16.98 -6.99
#